data_AF-A0A059WSW8-F1
#
_entry.id   AF-A0A059WSW8-F1
#
_cell.length_a   1.000
_cell.length_b   1.000
_cell.length_c   1.000
_cell.angle_alpha   90.00
_cell.angle_beta   90.00
_cell.angle_gamma   90.00
#
_symmetry.space_group_name_H-M   'P 1'
#
loop_
_entity.id
_entity.type
_entity.pdbx_description
1 polymer ?
#
loop_
_entity_poly.entity_id
_entity_poly.type
_entity_poly.pdbx_seq_one_letter_code
_entity_poly.pdbx_strand_id
1 'polypeptide(L)'
;MLSPAAPAAVPAPTAPARTDASNPLLGLLTGIKPAALLVRHVDRDAPDLDKLRAEVEKTDEAAILRSAQSFAGINLAMELHRLPSPTLLLHGKDDPLLPAPSDELIEQIARGKAEGNLLAFVEPDLRHFPMLEITAKFNRLLMDFFDAQDLTNVQFKDQWRRTMR
;
A
#
# COMPACT_ATOMS: atom_id res chain seq x y z
N MET A 1 -18.00 44.46 -18.57
CA MET A 1 -18.27 43.53 -17.46
C MET A 1 -17.95 42.12 -17.96
N LEU A 2 -16.83 41.54 -17.53
CA LEU A 2 -16.49 40.14 -17.85
C LEU A 2 -17.30 39.23 -16.92
N SER A 3 -18.09 38.34 -17.52
CA SER A 3 -18.80 37.29 -16.79
C SER A 3 -17.80 36.28 -16.23
N PRO A 4 -17.91 35.85 -14.95
CA PRO A 4 -17.04 34.80 -14.42
C PRO A 4 -17.42 33.45 -15.02
N ALA A 5 -16.43 32.75 -15.59
CA ALA A 5 -16.59 31.39 -16.07
C ALA A 5 -16.91 30.45 -14.89
N ALA A 6 -17.95 29.64 -15.03
CA ALA A 6 -18.32 28.63 -14.04
C ALA A 6 -17.17 27.62 -13.86
N PRO A 7 -16.88 27.18 -12.63
CA PRO A 7 -15.84 26.17 -12.39
C PRO A 7 -16.23 24.86 -13.09
N ALA A 8 -15.31 24.32 -13.89
CA ALA A 8 -15.48 23.03 -14.54
C ALA A 8 -15.71 21.96 -13.46
N ALA A 9 -16.81 21.20 -13.60
CA ALA A 9 -17.12 20.09 -12.71
C ALA A 9 -16.00 19.05 -12.81
N VAL A 10 -15.37 18.72 -11.68
CA VAL A 10 -14.43 17.60 -11.58
C VAL A 10 -15.23 16.34 -11.88
N PRO A 11 -14.87 15.54 -12.91
CA PRO A 11 -15.57 14.29 -13.19
C PRO A 11 -15.47 13.38 -11.96
N ALA A 12 -16.61 12.82 -11.55
CA ALA A 12 -16.64 11.84 -10.46
C ALA A 12 -15.70 10.67 -10.82
N PRO A 13 -14.93 10.14 -9.85
CA PRO A 13 -14.07 9.00 -10.13
C PRO A 13 -14.92 7.83 -10.63
N THR A 14 -14.64 7.39 -11.85
CA THR A 14 -15.27 6.22 -12.44
C THR A 14 -14.93 5.02 -11.56
N ALA A 15 -15.95 4.29 -11.08
CA ALA A 15 -15.71 3.08 -10.31
C ALA A 15 -14.84 2.10 -11.13
N PRO A 16 -13.87 1.41 -10.52
CA PRO A 16 -13.01 0.48 -11.23
C PRO A 16 -13.85 -0.59 -11.92
N ALA A 17 -13.42 -0.99 -13.13
CA ALA A 17 -14.12 -2.01 -13.89
C ALA A 17 -14.08 -3.34 -13.10
N ARG A 18 -15.25 -3.84 -12.71
CA ARG A 18 -15.36 -5.12 -12.01
C ARG A 18 -15.22 -6.26 -13.01
N THR A 19 -14.35 -7.19 -12.69
CA THR A 19 -14.08 -8.45 -13.40
C THR A 19 -14.52 -9.62 -12.52
N ASP A 20 -14.56 -10.84 -13.02
CA ASP A 20 -14.77 -12.03 -12.17
C ASP A 20 -13.49 -12.48 -11.44
N ALA A 21 -12.55 -11.56 -11.20
CA ALA A 21 -11.27 -11.87 -10.59
C ALA A 21 -11.42 -12.40 -9.16
N SER A 22 -10.64 -13.43 -8.85
CA SER A 22 -10.52 -14.00 -7.51
C SER A 22 -10.08 -12.93 -6.50
N ASN A 23 -10.67 -12.96 -5.31
CA ASN A 23 -10.36 -12.05 -4.21
C ASN A 23 -9.48 -12.77 -3.16
N PRO A 24 -8.14 -12.65 -3.23
CA PRO A 24 -7.25 -13.31 -2.29
C PRO A 24 -7.41 -12.80 -0.86
N LEU A 25 -7.77 -11.51 -0.67
CA LEU A 25 -8.02 -10.94 0.65
C LEU A 25 -9.20 -11.62 1.33
N LEU A 26 -10.27 -11.90 0.57
CA LEU A 26 -11.41 -12.62 1.11
C LEU A 26 -11.01 -14.03 1.56
N GLY A 27 -10.20 -14.74 0.77
CA GLY A 27 -9.70 -16.07 1.15
C GLY A 27 -8.84 -16.04 2.43
N LEU A 28 -7.99 -15.03 2.58
CA LEU A 28 -7.12 -14.87 3.75
C LEU A 28 -7.87 -14.46 5.01
N LEU A 29 -8.92 -13.64 4.89
CA LEU A 29 -9.63 -13.06 6.03
C LEU A 29 -10.89 -13.85 6.42
N THR A 30 -11.36 -14.76 5.56
CA THR A 30 -12.53 -15.60 5.86
C THR A 30 -12.20 -16.62 6.95
N GLY A 31 -13.00 -16.61 8.02
CA GLY A 31 -12.89 -17.59 9.11
C GLY A 31 -11.72 -17.35 10.07
N ILE A 32 -10.95 -16.27 9.90
CA ILE A 32 -9.89 -15.88 10.84
C ILE A 32 -10.42 -14.84 11.82
N LYS A 33 -10.25 -15.11 13.11
CA LYS A 33 -10.58 -14.14 14.16
C LYS A 33 -9.58 -12.98 14.18
N PRO A 34 -10.02 -11.73 14.43
CA PRO A 34 -9.13 -10.57 14.54
C PRO A 34 -7.95 -10.80 15.52
N ALA A 35 -8.21 -11.43 16.66
CA ALA A 35 -7.17 -11.75 17.65
C ALA A 35 -6.08 -12.68 17.10
N ALA A 36 -6.44 -13.60 16.20
CA ALA A 36 -5.47 -14.48 15.55
C ALA A 36 -4.61 -13.72 14.53
N LEU A 37 -5.17 -12.71 13.86
CA LEU A 37 -4.39 -11.81 13.00
C LEU A 37 -3.38 -11.02 13.82
N LEU A 38 -3.78 -10.48 14.97
CA LEU A 38 -2.87 -9.75 15.85
C LEU A 38 -1.67 -10.61 16.27
N VAL A 39 -1.92 -11.83 16.76
CA VAL A 39 -0.86 -12.76 17.20
C VAL A 39 0.09 -13.15 16.06
N ARG A 40 -0.42 -13.23 14.83
CA ARG A 40 0.38 -13.62 13.67
C ARG A 40 1.25 -12.47 13.14
N HIS A 41 0.82 -11.23 13.28
CA HIS A 41 1.44 -10.09 12.57
C HIS A 41 2.15 -9.10 13.50
N VAL A 42 1.88 -9.11 14.80
CA VAL A 42 2.51 -8.24 15.80
C VAL A 42 3.39 -9.06 16.73
N ASP A 43 4.60 -8.55 16.99
CA ASP A 43 5.55 -9.20 17.89
C ASP A 43 5.03 -9.26 19.33
N ARG A 44 5.40 -10.34 20.04
CA ARG A 44 4.97 -10.58 21.42
C ARG A 44 5.48 -9.52 22.40
N ASP A 45 6.63 -8.92 22.09
CA ASP A 45 7.29 -7.92 22.92
C ASP A 45 6.92 -6.49 22.49
N ALA A 46 5.93 -6.33 21.59
CA ALA A 46 5.49 -5.01 21.17
C ALA A 46 4.96 -4.22 22.39
N PRO A 47 5.43 -2.98 22.61
CA PRO A 47 5.17 -2.22 23.84
C PRO A 47 3.69 -1.93 24.10
N ASP A 48 2.86 -1.94 23.05
CA ASP A 48 1.43 -1.68 23.12
C ASP A 48 0.57 -2.93 22.88
N LEU A 49 1.14 -4.14 22.94
CA LEU A 49 0.43 -5.37 22.59
C LEU A 49 -0.87 -5.57 23.39
N ASP A 50 -0.86 -5.32 24.70
CA ASP A 50 -2.08 -5.49 25.52
C ASP A 50 -3.16 -4.46 25.18
N LYS A 51 -2.78 -3.23 24.82
CA LYS A 51 -3.73 -2.22 24.33
C LYS A 51 -4.30 -2.64 22.98
N LEU A 52 -3.45 -3.13 22.07
CA LEU A 52 -3.88 -3.64 20.77
C LEU A 52 -4.82 -4.83 20.92
N ARG A 53 -4.55 -5.76 21.85
CA ARG A 53 -5.44 -6.88 22.15
C ARG A 53 -6.84 -6.41 22.55
N ALA A 54 -6.93 -5.45 23.47
CA ALA A 54 -8.22 -4.91 23.92
C ALA A 54 -9.00 -4.24 22.78
N GLU A 55 -8.34 -3.58 21.83
CA GLU A 55 -9.00 -2.98 20.67
C GLU A 55 -9.40 -4.03 19.62
N VAL A 56 -8.56 -5.03 19.38
CA VAL A 56 -8.84 -6.13 18.44
C VAL A 56 -10.02 -6.97 18.92
N GLU A 57 -10.19 -7.17 20.23
CA GLU A 57 -11.36 -7.86 20.80
C GLU A 57 -12.69 -7.14 20.56
N LYS A 58 -12.66 -5.82 20.34
CA LYS A 58 -13.86 -5.01 20.03
C LYS A 58 -14.17 -4.94 18.53
N THR A 59 -13.33 -5.55 17.69
CA THR A 59 -13.45 -5.42 16.24
C THR A 59 -14.64 -6.21 15.70
N ASP A 60 -15.48 -5.56 14.88
CA ASP A 60 -16.59 -6.22 14.18
C ASP A 60 -16.04 -7.11 13.05
N GLU A 61 -16.09 -8.43 13.24
CA GLU A 61 -15.68 -9.43 12.24
C GLU A 61 -16.44 -9.26 10.91
N ALA A 62 -17.72 -8.89 10.97
CA ALA A 62 -18.52 -8.69 9.75
C ALA A 62 -18.07 -7.44 9.00
N ALA A 63 -17.55 -6.41 9.68
CA ALA A 63 -16.96 -5.24 9.02
C ALA A 63 -15.68 -5.62 8.27
N ILE A 64 -14.82 -6.47 8.85
CA ILE A 64 -13.62 -6.99 8.15
C ILE A 64 -14.04 -7.75 6.89
N LEU A 65 -15.01 -8.67 7.00
CA LEU A 65 -15.45 -9.46 5.85
C LEU A 65 -16.07 -8.59 4.76
N ARG A 66 -16.94 -7.63 5.12
CA ARG A 66 -17.51 -6.67 4.15
C ARG A 66 -16.42 -5.84 3.47
N SER A 67 -15.40 -5.43 4.23
CA SER A 67 -14.26 -4.67 3.68
C SER A 67 -13.46 -5.51 2.70
N ALA A 68 -13.16 -6.78 3.04
CA ALA A 68 -12.51 -7.71 2.13
C ALA A 68 -13.35 -7.95 0.87
N GLN A 69 -14.66 -8.17 1.02
CA GLN A 69 -15.60 -8.37 -0.10
C GLN A 69 -15.67 -7.16 -1.05
N SER A 70 -15.42 -5.94 -0.57
CA SER A 70 -15.43 -4.75 -1.42
C SER A 70 -14.38 -4.78 -2.53
N PHE A 71 -13.33 -5.59 -2.37
CA PHE A 71 -12.29 -5.83 -3.38
C PHE A 71 -12.67 -6.90 -4.42
N ALA A 72 -13.82 -7.55 -4.28
CA ALA A 72 -14.25 -8.59 -5.20
C ALA A 72 -14.37 -8.04 -6.63
N GLY A 73 -13.69 -8.72 -7.56
CA GLY A 73 -13.66 -8.36 -8.96
C GLY A 73 -12.79 -7.15 -9.32
N ILE A 74 -12.06 -6.57 -8.37
CA ILE A 74 -11.12 -5.49 -8.68
C ILE A 74 -9.80 -6.11 -9.15
N ASN A 75 -9.39 -5.80 -10.38
CA ASN A 75 -8.05 -6.09 -10.86
C ASN A 75 -7.13 -4.89 -10.60
N LEU A 76 -6.55 -4.83 -9.39
CA LEU A 76 -5.74 -3.68 -8.97
C LEU A 76 -4.51 -3.46 -9.88
N ALA A 77 -3.91 -4.52 -10.43
CA ALA A 77 -2.79 -4.40 -11.35
C ALA A 77 -3.18 -3.64 -12.64
N MET A 78 -4.36 -3.94 -13.19
CA MET A 78 -4.90 -3.22 -14.34
C MET A 78 -5.24 -1.76 -14.01
N GLU A 79 -5.77 -1.49 -12.82
CA GLU A 79 -6.06 -0.13 -12.39
C GLU A 79 -4.76 0.68 -12.21
N LEU A 80 -3.74 0.11 -11.55
CA LEU A 80 -2.42 0.73 -11.42
C LEU A 80 -1.75 0.97 -12.78
N HIS A 81 -1.88 0.02 -13.72
CA HIS A 81 -1.37 0.17 -15.07
C HIS A 81 -2.02 1.38 -15.80
N ARG A 82 -3.32 1.60 -15.60
CA ARG A 82 -4.08 2.70 -16.20
C ARG A 82 -3.85 4.05 -15.55
N LEU A 83 -3.28 4.11 -14.34
CA LEU A 83 -3.01 5.39 -13.67
C LEU A 83 -2.05 6.26 -14.49
N PRO A 84 -2.45 7.48 -14.89
CA PRO A 84 -1.58 8.38 -15.63
C PRO A 84 -0.59 9.11 -14.73
N SER A 85 -0.89 9.18 -13.42
CA SER A 85 -0.05 9.85 -12.43
C SER A 85 1.19 9.03 -12.09
N PRO A 86 2.31 9.69 -11.79
CA PRO A 86 3.47 9.04 -11.20
C PRO A 86 3.05 8.26 -9.94
N THR A 87 3.54 7.02 -9.81
CA THR A 87 3.11 6.09 -8.77
C THR A 87 4.32 5.52 -8.03
N LEU A 88 4.31 5.62 -6.70
CA LEU A 88 5.26 4.93 -5.81
C LEU A 88 4.59 3.67 -5.25
N LEU A 89 5.20 2.52 -5.48
CA LEU A 89 4.84 1.23 -4.89
C LEU A 89 5.94 0.83 -3.91
N LEU A 90 5.59 0.65 -2.64
CA LEU A 90 6.48 0.13 -1.61
C LEU A 90 5.84 -1.12 -0.99
N HIS A 91 6.56 -2.24 -0.99
CA HIS A 91 6.11 -3.49 -0.39
C HIS A 91 7.22 -4.11 0.45
N GLY A 92 6.86 -4.67 1.61
CA GLY A 92 7.78 -5.45 2.42
C GLY A 92 7.89 -6.89 1.91
N LYS A 93 9.10 -7.40 1.69
CA LYS A 93 9.30 -8.77 1.20
C LYS A 93 8.87 -9.83 2.22
N ASP A 94 8.92 -9.47 3.50
CA ASP A 94 8.62 -10.36 4.63
C ASP A 94 7.22 -10.11 5.22
N ASP A 95 6.32 -9.53 4.42
CA ASP A 95 4.92 -9.33 4.77
C ASP A 95 4.23 -10.68 5.07
N PRO A 96 3.77 -10.91 6.31
CA PRO A 96 3.14 -12.18 6.69
C PRO A 96 1.68 -12.29 6.28
N LEU A 97 1.06 -11.21 5.81
CA LEU A 97 -0.33 -11.14 5.37
C LEU A 97 -0.44 -11.33 3.86
N LEU A 98 0.35 -10.59 3.08
CA LEU A 98 0.30 -10.60 1.62
C LEU A 98 1.64 -11.00 1.01
N PRO A 99 1.65 -11.86 -0.02
CA PRO A 99 2.88 -12.16 -0.74
C PRO A 99 3.37 -10.91 -1.48
N ALA A 100 4.69 -10.73 -1.52
CA ALA A 100 5.30 -9.69 -2.32
C ALA A 100 4.93 -9.82 -3.81
N PRO A 101 4.71 -8.70 -4.52
CA PRO A 101 4.46 -8.75 -5.96
C PRO A 101 5.70 -9.33 -6.68
N SER A 102 5.46 -10.18 -7.68
CA SER A 102 6.54 -10.67 -8.52
C SER A 102 7.07 -9.58 -9.45
N ASP A 103 8.32 -9.72 -9.90
CA ASP A 103 8.92 -8.83 -10.89
C ASP A 103 8.08 -8.78 -12.17
N GLU A 104 7.56 -9.93 -12.62
CA GLU A 104 6.65 -10.01 -13.77
C GLU A 104 5.38 -9.16 -13.60
N LEU A 105 4.79 -9.12 -12.39
CA LEU A 105 3.61 -8.30 -12.11
C LEU A 105 3.96 -6.82 -12.13
N ILE A 106 5.11 -6.43 -11.55
CA ILE A 106 5.59 -5.05 -11.56
C ILE A 106 5.85 -4.60 -13.01
N GLU A 107 6.51 -5.43 -13.81
CA GLU A 107 6.75 -5.18 -15.24
C GLU A 107 5.44 -5.05 -16.03
N GLN A 108 4.42 -5.87 -15.73
CA GLN A 108 3.10 -5.74 -16.33
C GLN A 108 2.43 -4.40 -16.00
N ILE A 109 2.52 -3.95 -14.75
CA ILE A 109 1.99 -2.65 -14.33
C ILE A 109 2.75 -1.51 -15.03
N ALA A 110 4.08 -1.61 -15.11
CA ALA A 110 4.95 -0.60 -15.72
C ALA A 110 4.84 -0.51 -17.24
N ARG A 111 4.43 -1.60 -17.89
CA ARG A 111 4.39 -1.71 -19.36
C ARG A 111 3.70 -0.49 -19.98
N GLY A 112 4.31 0.12 -20.98
CA GLY A 112 3.71 1.24 -21.73
C GLY A 112 3.60 2.56 -20.95
N LYS A 113 4.01 2.62 -19.68
CA LYS A 113 4.17 3.89 -18.95
C LYS A 113 5.48 4.58 -19.39
N ALA A 114 5.50 5.90 -19.28
CA ALA A 114 6.75 6.65 -19.45
C ALA A 114 7.78 6.23 -18.40
N GLU A 115 9.06 6.37 -18.74
CA GLU A 115 10.14 6.16 -17.78
C GLU A 115 9.93 7.06 -16.55
N GLY A 116 10.13 6.51 -15.36
CA GLY A 116 9.88 7.21 -14.10
C GLY A 116 8.41 7.25 -13.66
N ASN A 117 7.40 6.82 -14.44
CA ASN A 117 6.00 6.88 -13.98
C ASN A 117 5.61 5.82 -12.94
N LEU A 118 6.41 4.76 -12.77
CA LEU A 118 6.27 3.79 -11.69
C LEU A 118 7.63 3.63 -11.01
N LEU A 119 7.66 3.90 -9.72
CA LEU A 119 8.80 3.61 -8.86
C LEU A 119 8.39 2.51 -7.88
N ALA A 120 9.00 1.34 -7.99
CA ALA A 120 8.64 0.17 -7.18
C ALA A 120 9.82 -0.27 -6.30
N PHE A 121 9.57 -0.42 -5.01
CA PHE A 121 10.51 -0.95 -4.02
C PHE A 121 9.89 -2.16 -3.33
N VAL A 122 10.58 -3.30 -3.43
CA VAL A 122 10.23 -4.54 -2.71
C VAL A 122 11.40 -4.87 -1.79
N GLU A 123 11.23 -4.58 -0.51
CA GLU A 123 12.35 -4.41 0.41
C GLU A 123 12.47 -5.57 1.40
N PRO A 124 13.67 -6.16 1.57
CA PRO A 124 13.91 -7.18 2.59
C PRO A 124 13.80 -6.58 4.00
N ASP A 125 13.55 -7.43 5.00
CA ASP A 125 13.45 -7.06 6.41
C ASP A 125 12.32 -6.06 6.73
N LEU A 126 11.35 -5.96 5.82
CA LEU A 126 10.19 -5.09 5.91
C LEU A 126 8.93 -5.93 5.80
N ARG A 127 7.95 -5.68 6.67
CA ARG A 127 6.68 -6.41 6.71
C ARG A 127 5.56 -5.56 6.12
N HIS A 128 4.33 -5.71 6.64
CA HIS A 128 3.11 -5.15 6.07
C HIS A 128 2.95 -3.64 6.28
N PHE A 129 3.59 -3.04 7.30
CA PHE A 129 3.36 -1.64 7.68
C PHE A 129 4.66 -0.82 7.66
N PRO A 130 5.21 -0.53 6.46
CA PRO A 130 6.45 0.25 6.34
C PRO A 130 6.44 1.59 7.08
N MET A 131 5.28 2.26 7.11
CA MET A 131 5.12 3.54 7.79
C MET A 131 5.34 3.47 9.31
N LEU A 132 5.16 2.30 9.92
CA LEU A 132 5.39 2.06 11.36
C LEU A 132 6.77 1.46 11.63
N GLU A 133 7.25 0.60 10.73
CA GLU A 133 8.50 -0.15 10.91
C GLU A 133 9.75 0.71 10.64
N ILE A 134 9.67 1.57 9.62
CA ILE A 134 10.79 2.40 9.16
C ILE A 134 10.39 3.87 9.01
N THR A 135 9.59 4.39 9.95
CA THR A 135 8.92 5.71 9.89
C THR A 135 9.79 6.84 9.32
N ALA A 136 11.04 6.99 9.81
CA ALA A 136 11.92 8.05 9.33
C ALA A 136 12.37 7.86 7.87
N LYS A 137 12.65 6.62 7.44
CA LYS A 137 13.00 6.28 6.05
C LYS A 137 11.78 6.41 5.13
N PHE A 138 10.61 5.94 5.58
CA PHE A 138 9.35 6.07 4.86
C PHE A 138 8.97 7.54 4.61
N ASN A 139 9.03 8.39 5.64
CA ASN A 139 8.71 9.81 5.50
C ASN A 139 9.67 10.52 4.54
N ARG A 140 10.97 10.19 4.58
CA ARG A 140 11.94 10.72 3.63
C ARG A 140 11.63 10.28 2.21
N LEU A 141 11.35 8.99 1.99
CA LEU A 141 10.96 8.46 0.68
C LEU A 141 9.77 9.23 0.12
N LEU A 142 8.74 9.50 0.94
CA LEU A 142 7.57 10.28 0.50
C LEU A 142 7.94 11.70 0.11
N MET A 143 8.78 12.39 0.90
CA MET A 143 9.23 13.75 0.55
C MET A 143 10.07 13.75 -0.73
N ASP A 144 11.03 12.83 -0.84
CA ASP A 144 11.87 12.68 -2.04
C ASP A 144 10.99 12.38 -3.28
N PHE A 145 9.93 11.57 -3.14
CA PHE A 145 8.97 11.30 -4.21
C PHE A 145 8.13 12.53 -4.59
N PHE A 146 7.64 13.31 -3.62
CA PHE A 146 6.82 14.48 -3.90
C PHE A 146 7.61 15.66 -4.49
N ASP A 147 8.88 15.82 -4.10
CA ASP A 147 9.73 16.91 -4.57
C ASP A 147 10.45 16.59 -5.88
N ALA A 148 10.49 15.32 -6.28
CA ALA A 148 11.21 14.88 -7.47
C ALA A 148 10.53 15.34 -8.77
N GLN A 149 11.29 16.09 -9.58
CA GLN A 149 10.92 16.37 -10.98
C GLN A 149 11.15 15.16 -11.90
N ASP A 150 12.04 14.26 -11.48
CA ASP A 150 12.37 13.02 -12.16
C ASP A 150 12.52 11.90 -11.11
N LEU A 151 11.60 10.93 -11.16
CA LEU A 151 11.52 9.85 -10.19
C LEU A 151 12.65 8.83 -10.29
N THR A 152 13.40 8.79 -11.40
CA THR A 152 14.57 7.90 -11.51
C THR A 152 15.67 8.23 -10.50
N ASN A 153 15.66 9.45 -9.96
CA ASN A 153 16.61 9.91 -8.94
C ASN A 153 16.19 9.58 -7.50
N VAL A 154 14.94 9.15 -7.29
CA VAL A 154 14.44 8.81 -5.95
C VAL A 154 14.99 7.45 -5.57
N GLN A 155 15.65 7.38 -4.42
CA GLN A 155 16.30 6.15 -3.95
C GLN A 155 15.84 5.79 -2.54
N PHE A 156 15.61 4.50 -2.33
CA PHE A 156 15.28 3.98 -1.02
C PHE A 156 16.55 3.70 -0.18
N LYS A 157 17.27 4.77 0.18
CA LYS A 157 18.56 4.68 0.88
C LYS A 157 18.41 4.40 2.37
N ASP A 158 19.28 3.55 2.90
CA ASP A 158 19.46 3.41 4.34
C ASP A 158 20.02 4.69 4.98
N GLN A 159 19.64 4.93 6.24
CA GLN A 159 20.21 6.04 6.99
C GLN A 159 21.67 5.74 7.34
N TRP A 160 22.57 6.68 7.03
CA TRP A 160 23.87 6.75 7.68
C TRP A 160 23.65 7.09 9.16
N ARG A 161 23.76 6.08 10.03
CA ARG A 161 23.90 6.29 11.48
C ARG A 161 25.19 7.09 11.70
N ARG A 162 25.07 8.34 12.12
CA ARG A 162 26.22 9.10 12.65
C ARG A 162 26.65 8.42 13.94
N THR A 163 27.75 7.66 13.91
CA THR A 163 28.46 7.25 15.13
C THR A 163 29.04 8.51 15.76
N MET A 164 28.34 9.09 16.73
CA MET A 164 28.97 10.09 17.62
C MET A 164 29.99 9.32 18.47
N ARG A 165 31.26 9.75 18.38
CA ARG A 165 32.33 9.33 19.29
C ARG A 165 32.23 10.09 20.60
#